data_AF-A0A934VAG7-F1
#
_entry.id   AF-A0A934VAG7-F1
#
_cell.length_a   1.000
_cell.length_b   1.000
_cell.length_c   1.000
_cell.angle_alpha   90.00
_cell.angle_beta   90.00
_cell.angle_gamma   90.00
#
_symmetry.space_group_name_H-M   'P 1'
#
loop_
_entity.id
_entity.type
_entity.pdbx_description
1 polymer ?
#
loop_
_entity_poly.entity_id
_entity_poly.type
_entity_poly.pdbx_seq_one_letter_code
_entity_poly.pdbx_strand_id
1 'polypeptide(L)'
;MIVVDDDEYWDFVVGVREDPILWVKQDKYYVGDLVSWLGTTYRCKSEHYPATGQPPGVSSWAWNVRWEVVQGFYHVGDQVSRHKWNYTCIADHVPSEENRPSDGTGSWGSFWEKEVILPNNFYVDSGVSHHKTFTGTMFDGLDHLKGETVHILANGCVLQPRTVDGQGRIFFNQPDDPQTFTSLVAGLPYESVLEPMALEAGMENGTSVAREKRIHEVVIYFHESGGCKVADRKTGAYEALPFRTADMIADQAAPLFTGPYVHTLESRHDMEASFVLKQDLPLPMTVLAVVPKWNIYGDQG
;
A
#
# COMPACT_ATOMS: atom_id res chain seq x y z
N MET A 1 5.49 -0.48 -10.56
CA MET A 1 5.27 -0.27 -12.01
C MET A 1 6.50 0.44 -12.56
N ILE A 2 7.44 -0.33 -13.10
CA ILE A 2 8.57 0.16 -13.92
C ILE A 2 8.78 -0.94 -14.98
N VAL A 3 8.80 -0.53 -16.25
CA VAL A 3 9.28 -1.34 -17.38
C VAL A 3 10.48 -0.59 -17.93
N VAL A 4 11.64 -1.22 -17.93
CA VAL A 4 12.74 -0.90 -18.84
C VAL A 4 13.37 -2.22 -19.29
N ASP A 5 13.51 -2.29 -20.60
CA ASP A 5 13.99 -3.35 -21.48
C ASP A 5 15.49 -3.60 -21.28
N ASP A 6 15.89 -4.85 -21.05
CA ASP A 6 17.03 -5.49 -21.70
C ASP A 6 17.15 -6.96 -21.24
N ASP A 7 17.38 -7.82 -22.23
CA ASP A 7 17.36 -9.27 -22.18
C ASP A 7 18.25 -9.90 -21.10
N GLU A 8 17.73 -11.02 -20.55
CA GLU A 8 18.37 -12.04 -19.71
C GLU A 8 18.08 -11.99 -18.19
N TYR A 9 17.09 -12.81 -17.82
CA TYR A 9 16.72 -13.30 -16.49
C TYR A 9 16.21 -12.26 -15.49
N TRP A 10 14.89 -12.26 -15.24
CA TRP A 10 14.20 -12.65 -13.98
C TRP A 10 12.68 -12.43 -14.14
N ASP A 11 11.90 -13.49 -13.90
CA ASP A 11 10.43 -13.51 -13.97
C ASP A 11 9.76 -12.69 -12.86
N PHE A 12 8.64 -12.05 -13.22
CA PHE A 12 7.81 -11.23 -12.34
C PHE A 12 6.99 -12.10 -11.37
N VAL A 13 7.09 -11.83 -10.07
CA VAL A 13 6.24 -12.44 -9.04
C VAL A 13 4.92 -11.68 -8.95
N VAL A 14 3.97 -12.08 -9.76
CA VAL A 14 2.60 -12.28 -9.27
C VAL A 14 2.17 -13.62 -9.86
N GLY A 15 1.87 -14.59 -9.00
CA GLY A 15 1.28 -15.85 -9.41
C GLY A 15 -0.12 -15.63 -9.93
N VAL A 16 -0.24 -15.12 -11.16
CA VAL A 16 -1.41 -15.28 -12.01
C VAL A 16 -0.90 -15.97 -13.26
N ARG A 17 -0.82 -17.29 -13.16
CA ARG A 17 -0.53 -18.17 -14.28
C ARG A 17 -1.75 -18.13 -15.19
N GLU A 18 -1.75 -17.20 -16.16
CA GLU A 18 -2.81 -16.96 -17.16
C GLU A 18 -4.22 -17.14 -16.60
N ASP A 19 -4.87 -16.05 -16.17
CA ASP A 19 -6.27 -16.09 -15.75
C ASP A 19 -7.12 -16.86 -16.78
N PRO A 20 -7.68 -18.03 -16.41
CA PRO A 20 -8.48 -18.80 -17.35
C PRO A 20 -9.70 -17.97 -17.75
N ILE A 21 -9.88 -17.80 -19.07
CA ILE A 21 -11.00 -17.03 -19.61
C ILE A 21 -12.30 -17.72 -19.15
N LEU A 22 -13.30 -16.96 -18.72
CA LEU A 22 -14.61 -17.52 -18.40
C LEU A 22 -15.11 -18.31 -19.61
N TRP A 23 -15.54 -19.56 -19.42
CA TRP A 23 -16.05 -20.35 -20.55
C TRP A 23 -17.24 -19.62 -21.21
N VAL A 24 -17.09 -19.30 -22.50
CA VAL A 24 -18.13 -18.67 -23.33
C VAL A 24 -18.62 -19.66 -24.40
N LYS A 25 -19.92 -19.58 -24.70
CA LYS A 25 -20.64 -20.47 -25.63
C LYS A 25 -20.32 -20.23 -27.12
N GLN A 26 -19.63 -19.15 -27.48
CA GLN A 26 -19.59 -18.65 -28.87
C GLN A 26 -18.22 -18.72 -29.55
N ASP A 27 -17.14 -19.02 -28.81
CA ASP A 27 -15.78 -19.03 -29.36
C ASP A 27 -15.23 -20.45 -29.51
N LYS A 28 -14.46 -20.67 -30.59
CA LYS A 28 -13.74 -21.93 -30.83
C LYS A 28 -12.57 -22.02 -29.84
N TYR A 29 -12.44 -23.15 -29.16
CA TYR A 29 -11.29 -23.42 -28.30
C TYR A 29 -10.22 -24.21 -29.04
N TYR A 30 -8.96 -23.84 -28.80
CA TYR A 30 -7.76 -24.47 -29.32
C TYR A 30 -7.07 -25.31 -28.23
N VAL A 31 -6.26 -26.28 -28.64
CA VAL A 31 -5.50 -27.11 -27.69
C VAL A 31 -4.57 -26.23 -26.86
N GLY A 32 -4.68 -26.31 -25.54
CA GLY A 32 -3.91 -25.49 -24.60
C GLY A 32 -4.73 -24.37 -23.94
N ASP A 33 -5.87 -23.98 -24.51
CA ASP A 33 -6.71 -22.90 -23.94
C ASP A 33 -7.14 -23.22 -22.51
N LEU A 34 -7.02 -22.23 -21.63
CA LEU A 34 -7.42 -22.31 -20.23
C LEU A 34 -8.79 -21.65 -20.03
N VAL A 35 -9.75 -22.39 -19.47
CA VAL A 35 -11.09 -21.89 -19.19
C VAL A 35 -11.51 -22.12 -17.74
N SER A 36 -12.24 -21.15 -17.18
CA SER A 36 -12.82 -21.26 -15.83
C SER A 36 -14.29 -21.60 -15.93
N TRP A 37 -14.72 -22.64 -15.22
CA TRP A 37 -16.12 -23.02 -15.11
C TRP A 37 -16.44 -23.56 -13.71
N LEU A 38 -17.46 -22.99 -13.06
CA LEU A 38 -17.87 -23.33 -11.68
C LEU A 38 -16.71 -23.37 -10.68
N GLY A 39 -15.72 -22.49 -10.84
CA GLY A 39 -14.57 -22.38 -9.93
C GLY A 39 -13.49 -23.46 -10.12
N THR A 40 -13.54 -24.22 -11.21
CA THR A 40 -12.48 -25.15 -11.62
C THR A 40 -11.84 -24.65 -12.91
N THR A 41 -10.51 -24.73 -12.98
CA THR A 41 -9.75 -24.39 -14.18
C THR A 41 -9.55 -25.63 -15.05
N TYR A 42 -9.89 -25.51 -16.32
CA TYR A 42 -9.78 -26.58 -17.31
C TYR A 42 -8.86 -26.18 -18.45
N ARG A 43 -8.13 -27.15 -19.01
CA ARG A 43 -7.34 -26.99 -20.24
C ARG A 43 -7.98 -27.74 -21.39
N CYS A 44 -8.08 -27.09 -22.54
CA CYS A 44 -8.58 -27.71 -23.75
C CYS A 44 -7.56 -28.72 -24.30
N LYS A 45 -7.98 -29.96 -24.52
CA LYS A 45 -7.15 -31.06 -25.03
C LYS A 45 -7.31 -31.31 -26.52
N SER A 46 -8.41 -30.87 -27.10
CA SER A 46 -8.70 -31.02 -28.53
C SER A 46 -9.51 -29.83 -29.03
N GLU A 47 -9.14 -29.29 -30.20
CA GLU A 47 -9.83 -28.13 -30.77
C GLU A 47 -11.30 -28.44 -31.02
N HIS A 48 -12.21 -27.56 -30.59
CA HIS A 48 -13.64 -27.76 -30.83
C HIS A 48 -14.45 -26.46 -30.71
N TYR A 49 -15.64 -26.48 -31.31
CA TYR A 49 -16.68 -25.50 -31.01
C TYR A 49 -17.49 -25.97 -29.80
N PRO A 50 -17.72 -25.11 -28.78
CA PRO A 50 -18.56 -25.45 -27.64
C PRO A 50 -20.02 -25.64 -28.11
N ALA A 51 -20.56 -26.86 -27.94
CA ALA A 51 -21.97 -27.14 -28.22
C ALA A 51 -22.85 -26.83 -27.01
N THR A 52 -24.12 -26.48 -27.24
CA THR A 52 -25.12 -26.32 -26.17
C THR A 52 -25.23 -27.63 -25.37
N GLY A 53 -24.89 -27.60 -24.08
CA GLY A 53 -24.90 -28.78 -23.19
C GLY A 53 -23.55 -29.47 -22.96
N GLN A 54 -22.42 -28.86 -23.38
CA GLN A 54 -21.08 -29.40 -23.15
C GLN A 54 -20.10 -28.42 -22.45
N PRO A 55 -20.48 -27.73 -21.35
CA PRO A 55 -19.51 -26.98 -20.58
C PRO A 55 -18.50 -27.93 -19.90
N PRO A 56 -17.31 -27.45 -19.50
CA PRO A 56 -16.38 -28.25 -18.71
C PRO A 56 -17.06 -28.80 -17.44
N GLY A 57 -16.73 -30.02 -16.98
CA GLY A 57 -17.25 -30.60 -15.75
C GLY A 57 -18.58 -31.39 -15.85
N VAL A 58 -19.18 -31.53 -17.05
CA VAL A 58 -20.35 -32.42 -17.25
C VAL A 58 -19.93 -33.84 -17.63
N SER A 59 -20.55 -34.85 -17.02
CA SER A 59 -20.24 -36.27 -17.26
C SER A 59 -20.79 -36.76 -18.61
N SER A 60 -20.04 -36.48 -19.68
CA SER A 60 -20.29 -37.05 -21.02
C SER A 60 -19.03 -37.64 -21.62
N TRP A 61 -19.18 -38.64 -22.50
CA TRP A 61 -18.04 -39.27 -23.18
C TRP A 61 -17.24 -38.27 -24.05
N ALA A 62 -17.90 -37.23 -24.56
CA ALA A 62 -17.26 -36.18 -25.35
C ALA A 62 -16.43 -35.20 -24.49
N TRP A 63 -16.67 -35.13 -23.17
CA TRP A 63 -16.00 -34.21 -22.25
C TRP A 63 -14.55 -34.62 -21.93
N ASN A 64 -14.33 -35.88 -21.53
CA ASN A 64 -13.00 -36.42 -21.14
C ASN A 64 -11.94 -36.32 -22.26
N VAL A 65 -12.41 -36.21 -23.50
CA VAL A 65 -11.57 -36.11 -24.70
C VAL A 65 -11.20 -34.66 -25.02
N ARG A 66 -11.95 -33.69 -24.48
CA ARG A 66 -11.87 -32.26 -24.84
C ARG A 66 -11.29 -31.37 -23.75
N TRP A 67 -11.40 -31.77 -22.48
CA TRP A 67 -10.96 -30.97 -21.34
C TRP A 67 -10.23 -31.83 -20.30
N GLU A 68 -9.17 -31.29 -19.70
CA GLU A 68 -8.58 -31.80 -18.46
C GLU A 68 -8.69 -30.76 -17.35
N VAL A 69 -8.83 -31.23 -16.11
CA VAL A 69 -8.78 -30.38 -14.93
C VAL A 69 -7.33 -29.99 -14.69
N VAL A 70 -7.06 -28.69 -14.63
CA VAL A 70 -5.72 -28.15 -14.38
C VAL A 70 -5.56 -27.79 -12.91
N GLN A 71 -6.62 -27.29 -12.27
CA GLN A 71 -6.60 -26.90 -10.87
C GLN A 71 -7.95 -27.23 -10.24
N GLY A 72 -7.96 -28.27 -9.39
CA GLY A 72 -9.13 -28.75 -8.64
C GLY A 72 -8.82 -28.92 -7.14
N PHE A 73 -7.74 -28.32 -6.69
CA PHE A 73 -7.22 -28.41 -5.33
C PHE A 73 -6.58 -27.06 -5.01
N TYR A 74 -6.98 -26.48 -3.88
CA TYR A 74 -6.31 -25.32 -3.30
C TYR A 74 -5.21 -25.82 -2.38
N HIS A 75 -4.03 -25.22 -2.48
CA HIS A 75 -2.91 -25.46 -1.59
C HIS A 75 -2.74 -24.31 -0.60
N VAL A 76 -2.13 -24.57 0.55
CA VAL A 76 -1.76 -23.52 1.50
C VAL A 76 -0.95 -22.44 0.79
N GLY A 77 -1.41 -21.19 0.88
CA GLY A 77 -0.82 -20.03 0.22
C GLY A 77 -1.56 -19.54 -1.02
N ASP A 78 -2.46 -20.34 -1.59
CA ASP A 78 -3.30 -19.91 -2.73
C ASP A 78 -4.18 -18.72 -2.31
N GLN A 79 -4.33 -17.73 -3.21
CA GLN A 79 -5.14 -16.55 -2.96
C GLN A 79 -6.38 -16.52 -3.85
N VAL A 80 -7.53 -16.16 -3.26
CA VAL A 80 -8.80 -15.99 -3.98
C VAL A 80 -9.54 -14.74 -3.51
N SER A 81 -10.27 -14.09 -4.43
CA SER A 81 -11.04 -12.89 -4.11
C SER A 81 -12.55 -13.16 -4.22
N ARG A 82 -13.33 -12.70 -3.23
CA ARG A 82 -14.80 -12.81 -3.22
C ARG A 82 -15.44 -11.68 -2.42
N HIS A 83 -16.54 -11.10 -2.95
CA HIS A 83 -17.35 -10.08 -2.26
C HIS A 83 -16.54 -8.92 -1.66
N LYS A 84 -15.54 -8.44 -2.40
CA LYS A 84 -14.61 -7.34 -2.02
C LYS A 84 -13.55 -7.70 -0.96
N TRP A 85 -13.38 -8.98 -0.66
CA TRP A 85 -12.35 -9.47 0.25
C TRP A 85 -11.44 -10.46 -0.45
N ASN A 86 -10.18 -10.45 -0.06
CA ASN A 86 -9.22 -11.48 -0.44
C ASN A 86 -9.14 -12.51 0.68
N TYR A 87 -8.80 -13.74 0.29
CA TYR A 87 -8.68 -14.87 1.20
C TYR A 87 -7.43 -15.66 0.82
N THR A 88 -6.65 -16.04 1.82
CA THR A 88 -5.50 -16.93 1.66
C THR A 88 -5.91 -18.32 2.14
N CYS A 89 -5.65 -19.32 1.31
CA CYS A 89 -5.82 -20.72 1.68
C CYS A 89 -4.83 -21.08 2.79
N ILE A 90 -5.34 -21.60 3.90
CA ILE A 90 -4.55 -21.99 5.08
C ILE A 90 -4.53 -23.50 5.31
N ALA A 91 -5.31 -24.25 4.53
CA ALA A 91 -5.30 -25.71 4.53
C ALA A 91 -5.62 -26.25 3.13
N ASP A 92 -4.80 -27.20 2.68
CA ASP A 92 -4.99 -27.93 1.43
C ASP A 92 -6.40 -28.54 1.32
N HIS A 93 -7.16 -28.23 0.26
CA HIS A 93 -8.53 -28.73 0.10
C HIS A 93 -9.05 -28.74 -1.35
N VAL A 94 -10.04 -29.60 -1.61
CA VAL A 94 -10.82 -29.59 -2.85
C VAL A 94 -11.92 -28.53 -2.75
N PRO A 95 -12.13 -27.65 -3.75
CA PRO A 95 -13.21 -26.67 -3.74
C PRO A 95 -14.60 -27.34 -3.58
N SER A 96 -15.44 -26.79 -2.70
CA SER A 96 -16.83 -27.21 -2.46
C SER A 96 -17.67 -26.01 -1.96
N GLU A 97 -19.00 -26.15 -1.88
CA GLU A 97 -19.85 -25.09 -1.30
C GLU A 97 -19.61 -24.91 0.21
N GLU A 98 -19.24 -25.97 0.94
CA GLU A 98 -19.06 -25.92 2.40
C GLU A 98 -17.76 -25.22 2.84
N ASN A 99 -16.71 -25.33 2.02
CA ASN A 99 -15.42 -24.66 2.27
C ASN A 99 -15.26 -23.38 1.46
N ARG A 100 -16.32 -22.88 0.85
CA ARG A 100 -16.29 -21.64 0.08
C ARG A 100 -16.12 -20.43 0.99
N PRO A 101 -15.16 -19.51 0.75
CA PRO A 101 -14.98 -18.31 1.56
C PRO A 101 -16.27 -17.48 1.63
N SER A 102 -16.70 -17.07 2.82
CA SER A 102 -17.92 -16.27 3.01
C SER A 102 -17.80 -15.25 4.12
N ASP A 103 -18.82 -14.42 4.30
CA ASP A 103 -18.99 -13.44 5.37
C ASP A 103 -19.76 -14.00 6.59
N GLY A 104 -20.26 -15.23 6.51
CA GLY A 104 -21.04 -15.89 7.57
C GLY A 104 -20.22 -16.86 8.42
N THR A 105 -20.86 -17.48 9.41
CA THR A 105 -20.25 -18.56 10.21
C THR A 105 -20.38 -19.90 9.47
N GLY A 106 -19.26 -20.60 9.27
CA GLY A 106 -19.26 -21.89 8.58
C GLY A 106 -17.86 -22.53 8.55
N SER A 107 -17.79 -23.75 8.03
CA SER A 107 -16.56 -24.57 7.98
C SER A 107 -15.44 -23.97 7.12
N TRP A 108 -15.74 -22.96 6.30
CA TRP A 108 -14.77 -22.26 5.43
C TRP A 108 -13.59 -21.65 6.22
N GLY A 109 -13.78 -21.24 7.47
CA GLY A 109 -12.72 -20.65 8.30
C GLY A 109 -11.57 -21.61 8.65
N SER A 110 -11.78 -22.92 8.48
CA SER A 110 -10.72 -23.93 8.62
C SER A 110 -9.85 -24.07 7.37
N PHE A 111 -10.26 -23.47 6.25
CA PHE A 111 -9.62 -23.58 4.94
C PHE A 111 -9.11 -22.24 4.43
N TRP A 112 -9.74 -21.14 4.86
CA TRP A 112 -9.45 -19.79 4.40
C TRP A 112 -9.27 -18.83 5.56
N GLU A 113 -8.22 -18.04 5.46
CA GLU A 113 -8.05 -16.84 6.27
C GLU A 113 -8.44 -15.63 5.42
N LYS A 114 -9.43 -14.88 5.90
CA LYS A 114 -9.82 -13.62 5.28
C LYS A 114 -8.67 -12.64 5.45
N GLU A 115 -8.14 -12.13 4.34
CA GLU A 115 -7.22 -11.02 4.36
C GLU A 115 -8.00 -9.81 4.91
N VAL A 116 -7.68 -9.43 6.15
CA VAL A 116 -8.10 -8.14 6.67
C VAL A 116 -7.30 -7.13 5.87
N ILE A 117 -7.92 -6.56 4.84
CA ILE A 117 -7.47 -5.31 4.24
C ILE A 117 -7.67 -4.27 5.34
N LEU A 118 -6.72 -4.20 6.27
CA LEU A 118 -6.51 -3.03 7.08
C LEU A 118 -6.32 -1.87 6.09
N PRO A 119 -6.78 -0.65 6.42
CA PRO A 119 -6.50 0.52 5.58
C PRO A 119 -5.00 0.48 5.23
N ASN A 120 -4.71 0.55 3.92
CA ASN A 120 -3.40 0.34 3.30
C ASN A 120 -2.34 1.26 3.95
N ASN A 121 -1.80 0.85 5.10
CA ASN A 121 -0.75 1.56 5.80
C ASN A 121 0.62 1.19 5.22
N PHE A 122 0.70 1.20 3.89
CA PHE A 122 1.88 0.83 3.14
C PHE A 122 2.54 2.10 2.59
N TYR A 123 3.28 2.77 3.48
CA TYR A 123 3.99 4.01 3.21
C TYR A 123 5.50 3.72 3.26
N VAL A 124 5.95 2.79 2.44
CA VAL A 124 7.35 2.41 2.26
C VAL A 124 7.54 2.01 0.79
N ASP A 125 8.77 2.05 0.30
CA ASP A 125 9.10 1.51 -1.01
C ASP A 125 9.70 0.11 -0.89
N SER A 126 9.44 -0.75 -1.88
CA SER A 126 9.95 -2.13 -1.94
C SER A 126 9.72 -2.92 -0.64
N GLY A 127 8.66 -2.63 0.10
CA GLY A 127 8.43 -3.18 1.44
C GLY A 127 7.69 -4.50 1.45
N VAL A 128 7.64 -5.10 2.64
CA VAL A 128 6.85 -6.29 2.98
C VAL A 128 5.85 -5.91 4.06
N SER A 129 4.60 -6.34 3.89
CA SER A 129 3.57 -6.25 4.92
C SER A 129 3.26 -7.62 5.51
N HIS A 130 2.99 -7.63 6.81
CA HIS A 130 2.60 -8.80 7.58
C HIS A 130 1.39 -8.46 8.43
N HIS A 131 0.32 -9.25 8.30
CA HIS A 131 -0.97 -8.98 8.92
C HIS A 131 -1.42 -10.07 9.90
N LYS A 132 -0.51 -10.98 10.28
CA LYS A 132 -0.78 -12.01 11.28
C LYS A 132 -0.15 -11.64 12.61
N THR A 133 -0.81 -12.04 13.69
CA THR A 133 -0.26 -11.82 15.02
C THR A 133 0.93 -12.74 15.25
N PHE A 134 2.08 -12.17 15.63
CA PHE A 134 3.24 -12.93 16.07
C PHE A 134 3.90 -12.29 17.30
N THR A 135 4.63 -13.11 18.06
CA THR A 135 5.43 -12.68 19.21
C THR A 135 6.87 -13.10 18.95
N GLY A 136 7.80 -12.16 19.07
CA GLY A 136 9.21 -12.45 18.81
C GLY A 136 10.07 -11.20 18.74
N THR A 137 11.36 -11.41 18.53
CA THR A 137 12.37 -10.36 18.47
C THR A 137 12.98 -10.21 17.07
N MET A 138 12.34 -10.79 16.06
CA MET A 138 12.85 -10.86 14.70
C MET A 138 11.71 -10.92 13.68
N PHE A 139 11.92 -10.30 12.52
CA PHE A 139 11.07 -10.43 11.34
C PHE A 139 11.94 -10.79 10.13
N ASP A 140 11.49 -11.76 9.33
CA ASP A 140 12.16 -12.28 8.14
C ASP A 140 11.40 -11.91 6.84
N GLY A 141 11.87 -12.41 5.69
CA GLY A 141 11.24 -12.16 4.40
C GLY A 141 11.68 -10.87 3.70
N LEU A 142 12.76 -10.23 4.16
CA LEU A 142 13.34 -9.02 3.57
C LEU A 142 14.57 -9.34 2.70
N ASP A 143 14.58 -10.49 2.02
CA ASP A 143 15.74 -10.99 1.28
C ASP A 143 16.25 -10.02 0.18
N HIS A 144 15.35 -9.26 -0.42
CA HIS A 144 15.64 -8.26 -1.45
C HIS A 144 16.18 -6.93 -0.89
N LEU A 145 16.11 -6.72 0.42
CA LEU A 145 16.57 -5.51 1.10
C LEU A 145 17.82 -5.73 1.95
N LYS A 146 18.54 -6.84 1.76
CA LYS A 146 19.76 -7.17 2.52
C LYS A 146 20.79 -6.04 2.48
N GLY A 147 21.26 -5.61 3.64
CA GLY A 147 22.20 -4.49 3.78
C GLY A 147 21.56 -3.11 3.77
N GLU A 148 20.28 -3.00 3.40
CA GLU A 148 19.57 -1.74 3.39
C GLU A 148 19.01 -1.39 4.77
N THR A 149 18.82 -0.09 4.99
CA THR A 149 18.14 0.42 6.19
C THR A 149 16.67 0.64 5.88
N VAL A 150 15.80 -0.03 6.63
CA VAL A 150 14.35 -0.01 6.42
C VAL A 150 13.63 0.83 7.47
N HIS A 151 12.56 1.51 7.05
CA HIS A 151 11.54 2.08 7.92
C HIS A 151 10.52 1.01 8.28
N ILE A 152 10.03 1.06 9.52
CA ILE A 152 9.16 0.03 10.08
C ILE A 152 7.94 0.70 10.71
N LEU A 153 6.75 0.22 10.33
CA LEU A 153 5.49 0.54 10.97
C LEU A 153 4.94 -0.74 11.62
N ALA A 154 4.91 -0.81 12.95
CA ALA A 154 4.44 -1.96 13.71
C ALA A 154 3.23 -1.54 14.57
N ASN A 155 2.11 -2.25 14.45
CA ASN A 155 0.88 -1.97 15.22
C ASN A 155 0.39 -0.51 15.09
N GLY A 156 0.68 0.15 13.96
CA GLY A 156 0.39 1.57 13.76
C GLY A 156 1.38 2.56 14.42
N CYS A 157 2.46 2.05 15.04
CA CYS A 157 3.55 2.84 15.59
C CYS A 157 4.78 2.77 14.68
N VAL A 158 5.40 3.92 14.44
CA VAL A 158 6.69 3.98 13.75
C VAL A 158 7.77 3.51 14.72
N LEU A 159 8.53 2.51 14.33
CA LEU A 159 9.71 2.07 15.07
C LEU A 159 10.95 2.75 14.52
N GLN A 160 12.02 2.73 15.32
CA GLN A 160 13.33 3.15 14.84
C GLN A 160 13.76 2.31 13.62
N PRO A 161 14.43 2.91 12.62
CA PRO A 161 14.92 2.18 11.46
C PRO A 161 15.83 1.00 11.85
N ARG A 162 15.87 -0.03 10.99
CA ARG A 162 16.73 -1.21 11.17
C ARG A 162 17.46 -1.53 9.89
N THR A 163 18.69 -1.99 10.00
CA THR A 163 19.42 -2.57 8.87
C THR A 163 19.05 -4.04 8.72
N VAL A 164 18.75 -4.46 7.50
CA VAL A 164 18.47 -5.86 7.17
C VAL A 164 19.77 -6.65 7.15
N ASP A 165 19.83 -7.74 7.89
CA ASP A 165 21.01 -8.60 7.97
C ASP A 165 21.25 -9.41 6.68
N GLY A 166 22.37 -10.14 6.61
CA GLY A 166 22.72 -10.97 5.45
C GLY A 166 21.76 -12.16 5.20
N GLN A 167 20.83 -12.42 6.12
CA GLN A 167 19.81 -13.46 6.03
C GLN A 167 18.41 -12.89 5.71
N GLY A 168 18.30 -11.60 5.40
CA GLY A 168 17.03 -10.96 5.03
C GLY A 168 16.14 -10.66 6.24
N ARG A 169 16.73 -10.34 7.39
CA ARG A 169 16.00 -10.19 8.67
C ARG A 169 16.29 -8.87 9.36
N ILE A 170 15.33 -8.42 10.15
CA ILE A 170 15.47 -7.30 11.09
C ILE A 170 15.20 -7.81 12.51
N PHE A 171 15.81 -7.15 13.50
CA PHE A 171 15.69 -7.51 14.91
C PHE A 171 15.05 -6.40 15.73
N PHE A 172 14.21 -6.80 16.69
CA PHE A 172 13.52 -5.95 17.65
C PHE A 172 14.18 -6.11 19.01
N ASN A 173 15.22 -5.31 19.25
CA ASN A 173 16.09 -5.38 20.42
C ASN A 173 16.15 -4.08 21.23
N GLN A 174 15.29 -3.10 20.91
CA GLN A 174 15.20 -1.84 21.64
C GLN A 174 14.14 -1.92 22.75
N PRO A 175 14.29 -1.15 23.84
CA PRO A 175 13.35 -1.17 24.97
C PRO A 175 11.91 -0.79 24.60
N ASP A 176 11.73 0.00 23.55
CA ASP A 176 10.46 0.49 23.01
C ASP A 176 9.84 -0.44 21.95
N ASP A 177 10.52 -1.54 21.60
CA ASP A 177 9.98 -2.49 20.64
C ASP A 177 8.82 -3.32 21.25
N PRO A 178 7.67 -3.45 20.55
CA PRO A 178 6.57 -4.26 21.04
C PRO A 178 6.96 -5.74 21.05
N GLN A 179 6.49 -6.48 22.07
CA GLN A 179 6.72 -7.93 22.14
C GLN A 179 5.80 -8.72 21.21
N THR A 180 4.62 -8.16 20.91
CA THR A 180 3.60 -8.77 20.06
C THR A 180 3.25 -7.81 18.94
N PHE A 181 3.26 -8.32 17.71
CA PHE A 181 2.97 -7.61 16.49
C PHE A 181 1.65 -8.15 15.94
N THR A 182 0.66 -7.29 15.71
CA THR A 182 -0.60 -7.61 15.02
C THR A 182 -0.58 -7.15 13.57
N SER A 183 0.27 -6.19 13.25
CA SER A 183 0.57 -5.74 11.90
C SER A 183 2.00 -5.22 11.85
N LEU A 184 2.69 -5.47 10.74
CA LEU A 184 4.02 -4.95 10.49
C LEU A 184 4.17 -4.60 9.02
N VAL A 185 4.76 -3.46 8.73
CA VAL A 185 5.24 -3.08 7.39
C VAL A 185 6.69 -2.67 7.54
N ALA A 186 7.57 -3.23 6.72
CA ALA A 186 8.99 -2.88 6.68
C ALA A 186 9.45 -2.71 5.22
N GLY A 187 10.12 -1.60 4.92
CA GLY A 187 10.61 -1.33 3.56
C GLY A 187 11.54 -0.13 3.51
N LEU A 188 12.02 0.21 2.31
CA LEU A 188 12.86 1.37 2.11
C LEU A 188 12.11 2.66 2.48
N PRO A 189 12.80 3.64 3.08
CA PRO A 189 12.20 4.94 3.31
C PRO A 189 11.88 5.61 1.98
N TYR A 190 10.80 6.37 1.96
CA TYR A 190 10.46 7.26 0.86
C TYR A 190 10.12 8.63 1.43
N GLU A 191 10.32 9.68 0.62
CA GLU A 191 10.02 11.04 1.00
C GLU A 191 8.92 11.60 0.10
N SER A 192 7.85 12.08 0.71
CA SER A 192 6.82 12.87 0.03
C SER A 192 7.08 14.34 0.28
N VAL A 193 7.38 15.09 -0.78
CA VAL A 193 7.70 16.51 -0.71
C VAL A 193 6.68 17.31 -1.52
N LEU A 194 6.10 18.33 -0.90
CA LEU A 194 5.18 19.27 -1.52
C LEU A 194 5.71 20.68 -1.32
N GLU A 195 6.02 21.36 -2.42
CA GLU A 195 6.39 22.77 -2.46
C GLU A 195 5.37 23.52 -3.33
N PRO A 196 4.55 24.43 -2.76
CA PRO A 196 3.68 25.28 -3.56
C PRO A 196 4.48 26.27 -4.39
N MET A 197 3.83 26.82 -5.41
CA MET A 197 4.37 27.96 -6.15
C MET A 197 4.65 29.15 -5.22
N ALA A 198 5.60 30.00 -5.61
CA ALA A 198 5.86 31.24 -4.90
C ALA A 198 4.60 32.10 -4.78
N LEU A 199 4.46 32.76 -3.63
CA LEU A 199 3.28 33.57 -3.33
C LEU A 199 3.16 34.76 -4.28
N GLU A 200 1.96 34.99 -4.80
CA GLU A 200 1.62 36.16 -5.60
C GLU A 200 0.28 36.74 -5.13
N ALA A 201 0.19 38.07 -5.18
CA ALA A 201 -1.06 38.80 -4.99
C ALA A 201 -1.10 39.99 -5.95
N GLY A 202 -2.29 40.27 -6.48
CA GLY A 202 -2.58 41.53 -7.15
C GLY A 202 -2.64 42.67 -6.14
N MET A 203 -2.02 43.79 -6.48
CA MET A 203 -1.97 45.01 -5.69
C MET A 203 -2.48 46.19 -6.54
N GLU A 204 -2.90 47.28 -5.90
CA GLU A 204 -3.35 48.50 -6.60
C GLU A 204 -2.26 49.06 -7.53
N ASN A 205 -0.98 48.87 -7.20
CA ASN A 205 0.18 49.31 -7.98
C ASN A 205 0.86 48.18 -8.79
N GLY A 206 0.16 47.07 -9.06
CA GLY A 206 0.66 45.99 -9.93
C GLY A 206 0.74 44.63 -9.24
N THR A 207 1.83 43.89 -9.44
CA THR A 207 2.03 42.54 -8.86
C THR A 207 3.01 42.58 -7.70
N SER A 208 2.80 41.71 -6.70
CA SER A 208 3.74 41.50 -5.61
C SER A 208 4.97 40.67 -5.99
N VAL A 209 5.08 40.17 -7.23
CA VAL A 209 6.21 39.32 -7.68
C VAL A 209 7.58 39.96 -7.41
N ALA A 210 7.73 41.27 -7.62
CA ALA A 210 9.00 41.98 -7.42
C ALA A 210 9.20 42.52 -5.98
N ARG A 211 8.41 42.07 -5.01
CA ARG A 211 8.41 42.58 -3.63
C ARG A 211 8.78 41.49 -2.65
N GLU A 212 9.46 41.86 -1.57
CA GLU A 212 9.76 40.95 -0.48
C GLU A 212 8.48 40.57 0.27
N LYS A 213 8.39 39.30 0.63
CA LYS A 213 7.27 38.68 1.31
C LYS A 213 7.78 37.89 2.49
N ARG A 214 6.98 37.77 3.55
CA ARG A 214 7.28 36.90 4.68
C ARG A 214 6.06 36.15 5.13
N ILE A 215 6.18 34.83 5.18
CA ILE A 215 5.16 33.90 5.69
C ILE A 215 5.35 33.79 7.21
N HIS A 216 4.31 34.09 7.99
CA HIS A 216 4.40 33.97 9.45
C HIS A 216 3.53 32.83 10.00
N GLU A 217 2.59 32.32 9.21
CA GLU A 217 1.73 31.21 9.60
C GLU A 217 1.31 30.43 8.35
N VAL A 218 1.16 29.12 8.50
CA VAL A 218 0.55 28.25 7.49
C VAL A 218 -0.54 27.43 8.17
N VAL A 219 -1.74 27.43 7.57
CA VAL A 219 -2.83 26.54 7.96
C VAL A 219 -2.89 25.40 6.95
N ILE A 220 -2.73 24.16 7.41
CA ILE A 220 -2.72 22.95 6.58
C ILE A 220 -3.96 22.13 6.90
N TYR A 221 -4.78 21.83 5.90
CA TYR A 221 -5.92 20.95 6.05
C TYR A 221 -5.50 19.52 5.77
N PHE A 222 -5.50 18.68 6.80
CA PHE A 222 -5.17 17.27 6.71
C PHE A 222 -6.41 16.38 6.69
N HIS A 223 -6.27 15.22 6.05
CA HIS A 223 -7.19 14.11 6.17
C HIS A 223 -6.41 12.85 6.54
N GLU A 224 -6.86 12.12 7.56
CA GLU A 224 -6.27 10.86 8.01
C GLU A 224 -4.73 10.83 7.98
N SER A 225 -4.08 11.87 8.54
CA SER A 225 -2.62 12.06 8.45
C SER A 225 -1.93 11.81 9.79
N GLY A 226 -0.72 11.21 9.74
CA GLY A 226 0.04 10.82 10.93
C GLY A 226 1.40 11.50 11.08
N GLY A 227 1.87 12.22 10.06
CA GLY A 227 3.09 13.00 10.13
C GLY A 227 3.17 14.06 9.03
N CYS A 228 4.00 15.06 9.29
CA CYS A 228 4.32 16.15 8.38
C CYS A 228 5.44 16.95 9.04
N LYS A 229 6.37 17.42 8.22
CA LYS A 229 7.36 18.44 8.55
C LYS A 229 7.11 19.65 7.67
N VAL A 230 7.45 20.83 8.15
CA VAL A 230 7.34 22.08 7.41
C VAL A 230 8.65 22.85 7.49
N ALA A 231 9.05 23.46 6.38
CA ALA A 231 10.22 24.32 6.31
C ALA A 231 9.92 25.56 5.46
N ASP A 232 10.61 26.66 5.76
CA ASP A 232 10.74 27.75 4.80
C ASP A 232 11.60 27.28 3.61
N ARG A 233 11.20 27.68 2.39
CA ARG A 233 11.88 27.27 1.14
C ARG A 233 13.38 27.56 1.17
N LYS A 234 13.78 28.71 1.73
CA LYS A 234 15.17 29.17 1.73
C LYS A 234 15.99 28.57 2.87
N THR A 235 15.40 28.35 4.03
CA THR A 235 16.14 27.77 5.17
C THR A 235 16.33 26.26 5.01
N GLY A 236 15.33 25.55 4.50
CA GLY A 236 15.32 24.09 4.45
C GLY A 236 15.35 23.43 5.84
N ALA A 237 15.18 24.20 6.92
CA ALA A 237 15.16 23.70 8.29
C ALA A 237 13.76 23.17 8.60
N TYR A 238 13.59 21.85 8.51
CA TYR A 238 12.32 21.18 8.75
C TYR A 238 11.97 21.10 10.23
N GLU A 239 10.80 21.61 10.58
CA GLU A 239 10.16 21.42 11.88
C GLU A 239 9.08 20.35 11.77
N ALA A 240 9.08 19.38 12.69
CA ALA A 240 8.06 18.34 12.73
C ALA A 240 6.79 18.85 13.39
N LEU A 241 5.65 18.65 12.73
CA LEU A 241 4.34 18.94 13.31
C LEU A 241 3.95 17.80 14.26
N PRO A 242 3.78 18.06 15.57
CA PRO A 242 3.36 17.02 16.50
C PRO A 242 1.88 16.67 16.28
N PHE A 243 1.62 15.41 15.90
CA PHE A 243 0.28 14.83 15.82
C PHE A 243 -0.10 14.05 17.10
N ARG A 244 0.91 13.68 17.90
CA ARG A 244 0.70 13.13 19.24
C ARG A 244 0.62 14.26 20.26
N THR A 245 -0.36 14.17 21.14
CA THR A 245 -0.51 15.06 22.29
C THR A 245 -0.14 14.32 23.58
N ALA A 246 0.22 15.06 24.64
CA ALA A 246 0.74 14.48 25.89
C ALA A 246 -0.27 13.62 26.68
N ASP A 247 -1.55 13.74 26.35
CA ASP A 247 -2.67 12.96 26.90
C ASP A 247 -2.87 11.60 26.22
N MET A 248 -2.17 11.33 25.10
CA MET A 248 -2.24 10.05 24.42
C MET A 248 -1.46 8.98 25.20
N ILE A 249 -2.03 7.78 25.28
CA ILE A 249 -1.42 6.64 25.97
C ILE A 249 -0.11 6.26 25.27
N ALA A 250 0.98 6.22 26.05
CA ALA A 250 2.26 5.70 25.60
C ALA A 250 2.07 4.25 25.12
N ASP A 251 2.75 3.86 24.04
CA ASP A 251 2.69 2.52 23.42
C ASP A 251 1.40 2.17 22.66
N GLN A 252 0.50 3.14 22.44
CA GLN A 252 -0.58 3.01 21.46
C GLN A 252 -0.30 3.83 20.21
N ALA A 253 -0.80 3.36 19.06
CA ALA A 253 -0.79 4.13 17.82
C ALA A 253 -1.58 5.44 18.02
N ALA A 254 -1.00 6.55 17.57
CA ALA A 254 -1.71 7.81 17.57
C ALA A 254 -2.88 7.74 16.58
N PRO A 255 -4.07 8.24 16.92
CA PRO A 255 -5.13 8.37 15.94
C PRO A 255 -4.67 9.31 14.82
N LEU A 256 -5.07 8.98 13.58
CA LEU A 256 -4.80 9.84 12.43
C LEU A 256 -5.59 11.14 12.55
N PHE A 257 -4.95 12.24 12.21
CA PHE A 257 -5.53 13.57 12.34
C PHE A 257 -6.30 13.96 11.07
N THR A 258 -7.49 14.51 11.27
CA THR A 258 -8.30 15.14 10.22
C THR A 258 -8.76 16.52 10.70
N GLY A 259 -8.48 17.56 9.92
CA GLY A 259 -8.85 18.92 10.24
C GLY A 259 -7.77 19.95 9.88
N PRO A 260 -8.00 21.23 10.24
CA PRO A 260 -7.02 22.29 10.06
C PRO A 260 -5.93 22.20 11.14
N TYR A 261 -4.68 22.29 10.73
CA TYR A 261 -3.51 22.42 11.59
C TYR A 261 -2.88 23.80 11.39
N VAL A 262 -2.75 24.59 12.45
CA VAL A 262 -2.17 25.93 12.40
C VAL A 262 -0.72 25.85 12.87
N HIS A 263 0.21 26.34 12.06
CA HIS A 263 1.63 26.35 12.41
C HIS A 263 2.24 27.72 12.14
N THR A 264 2.92 28.28 13.14
CA THR A 264 3.72 29.50 13.01
C THR A 264 5.01 29.18 12.29
N LEU A 265 5.22 29.76 11.11
CA LEU A 265 6.42 29.49 10.31
C LEU A 265 7.45 30.60 10.51
N GLU A 266 8.66 30.24 10.92
CA GLU A 266 9.80 31.15 10.98
C GLU A 266 10.45 31.35 9.59
N SER A 267 9.72 31.98 8.67
CA SER A 267 10.25 32.26 7.31
C SER A 267 11.14 33.51 7.23
N ARG A 268 12.00 33.53 6.22
CA ARG A 268 12.79 34.70 5.83
C ARG A 268 12.00 35.60 4.87
N HIS A 269 12.44 36.85 4.76
CA HIS A 269 11.95 37.74 3.71
C HIS A 269 12.49 37.25 2.37
N ASP A 270 11.59 37.10 1.39
CA ASP A 270 11.95 36.66 0.05
C ASP A 270 10.98 37.17 -1.02
N MET A 271 11.49 37.41 -2.23
CA MET A 271 10.66 37.76 -3.39
C MET A 271 9.85 36.55 -3.88
N GLU A 272 10.46 35.36 -3.82
CA GLU A 272 9.84 34.08 -4.17
C GLU A 272 9.44 33.26 -2.92
N ALA A 273 8.88 33.95 -1.91
CA ALA A 273 8.49 33.30 -0.66
C ALA A 273 7.55 32.11 -0.92
N SER A 274 7.94 30.95 -0.41
CA SER A 274 7.17 29.70 -0.38
C SER A 274 7.61 28.87 0.83
N PHE A 275 7.02 27.70 1.02
CA PHE A 275 7.34 26.76 2.08
C PHE A 275 7.29 25.33 1.55
N VAL A 276 7.87 24.39 2.28
CA VAL A 276 7.93 22.99 1.89
C VAL A 276 7.28 22.14 2.97
N LEU A 277 6.36 21.27 2.58
CA LEU A 277 5.85 20.19 3.41
C LEU A 277 6.59 18.90 3.04
N LYS A 278 7.00 18.14 4.05
CA LYS A 278 7.70 16.87 3.87
C LYS A 278 7.17 15.80 4.81
N GLN A 279 6.97 14.59 4.30
CA GLN A 279 6.76 13.39 5.10
C GLN A 279 7.86 12.39 4.76
N ASP A 280 8.59 11.93 5.78
CA ASP A 280 9.66 10.95 5.66
C ASP A 280 9.49 9.76 6.61
N LEU A 281 8.40 9.71 7.38
CA LEU A 281 8.01 8.55 8.19
C LEU A 281 7.07 7.65 7.38
N PRO A 282 6.96 6.34 7.72
CA PRO A 282 6.03 5.42 7.06
C PRO A 282 4.59 5.64 7.54
N LEU A 283 4.10 6.87 7.39
CA LEU A 283 2.79 7.33 7.85
C LEU A 283 2.08 8.09 6.72
N PRO A 284 0.74 8.07 6.71
CA PRO A 284 -0.02 8.84 5.74
C PRO A 284 0.18 10.34 5.92
N MET A 285 0.18 11.06 4.79
CA MET A 285 0.08 12.52 4.73
C MET A 285 -0.83 12.88 3.56
N THR A 286 -2.11 13.17 3.85
CA THR A 286 -3.09 13.62 2.86
C THR A 286 -3.37 15.10 3.08
N VAL A 287 -2.80 15.93 2.22
CA VAL A 287 -2.99 17.39 2.25
C VAL A 287 -4.17 17.77 1.36
N LEU A 288 -5.23 18.33 1.96
CA LEU A 288 -6.41 18.80 1.23
C LEU A 288 -6.23 20.24 0.74
N ALA A 289 -5.61 21.10 1.55
CA ALA A 289 -5.36 22.50 1.23
C ALA A 289 -4.24 23.06 2.11
N VAL A 290 -3.59 24.10 1.60
CA VAL A 290 -2.64 24.92 2.35
C VAL A 290 -3.01 26.39 2.23
N VAL A 291 -3.07 27.08 3.36
CA VAL A 291 -3.47 28.49 3.44
C VAL A 291 -2.38 29.28 4.19
N PRO A 292 -1.44 29.89 3.47
CA PRO A 292 -0.39 30.71 4.07
C PRO A 292 -0.91 32.10 4.45
N LYS A 293 -0.48 32.60 5.62
CA LYS A 293 -0.62 34.01 6.01
C LYS A 293 0.73 34.70 5.94
N TRP A 294 0.77 35.84 5.26
CA TRP A 294 1.99 36.51 4.87
C TRP A 294 1.80 38.01 4.75
N ASN A 295 2.92 38.74 4.83
CA ASN A 295 2.98 40.19 4.63
C ASN A 295 3.82 40.52 3.41
N ILE A 296 3.52 41.65 2.77
CA ILE A 296 4.28 42.25 1.66
C ILE A 296 5.07 43.44 2.20
N TYR A 297 6.32 43.56 1.78
CA TYR A 297 7.23 44.62 2.16
C TYR A 297 7.68 45.38 0.90
N GLY A 298 7.90 46.70 1.01
CA GLY A 298 8.52 47.48 -0.07
C GLY A 298 7.82 48.76 -0.55
N ASP A 299 6.74 49.24 0.06
CA ASP A 299 6.23 50.60 -0.21
C ASP A 299 6.63 51.55 0.92
N GLN A 300 7.79 52.19 0.77
CA GLN A 300 8.01 53.52 1.34
C GLN A 300 8.09 54.51 0.18
N GLY A 301 6.95 55.10 -0.13
CA GLY A 301 6.77 56.26 -1.00
C GLY A 301 5.68 57.14 -0.43
#